data_AF-A0A816Z3L7-F1
#
_entry.id   AF-A0A816Z3L7-F1
#
_cell.length_a   1.000
_cell.length_b   1.000
_cell.length_c   1.000
_cell.angle_alpha   90.00
_cell.angle_beta   90.00
_cell.angle_gamma   90.00
#
_symmetry.space_group_name_H-M   'P 1'
#
loop_
_entity.id
_entity.type
_entity.pdbx_description
1 polymer ?
#
loop_
_entity_poly.entity_id
_entity_poly.type
_entity_poly.pdbx_seq_one_letter_code
_entity_poly.pdbx_strand_id
1 'polypeptide(L)'
;MTMQQTAGCPKHITFFANSLLETAVWTFAELAIADHLAAANEPQTADEIAKNQGWNSEYLYRVLRAVADADIVREIESDQTMEPEKRNRFQLTEDDHFLTSNHPTSVIQSVETNNEFEKRNISKERYQYLAGDMFDTQTIPQADAYVMKHIIHDWDDNQAINILKSIRTATNGKPTTIFIIDVVVLPGTEENKVNPTLVESKNVER
;
A
#
# COMPACT_ATOMS: atom_id res chain seq x y z
N MET A 1 -20.05 8.52 42.85
CA MET A 1 -20.97 8.78 41.72
C MET A 1 -20.19 8.45 40.47
N THR A 2 -20.49 7.29 39.91
CA THR A 2 -19.82 6.66 38.76
C THR A 2 -20.19 7.40 37.48
N MET A 3 -19.21 7.81 36.68
CA MET A 3 -19.40 8.03 35.24
C MET A 3 -18.46 7.09 34.49
N GLN A 4 -19.01 5.99 34.00
CA GLN A 4 -18.48 5.28 32.84
C GLN A 4 -18.80 6.11 31.59
N GLN A 5 -17.80 6.34 30.74
CA GLN A 5 -18.04 6.68 29.35
C GLN A 5 -17.09 5.87 28.47
N THR A 6 -17.51 4.64 28.13
CA THR A 6 -16.94 3.88 27.03
C THR A 6 -18.02 3.77 25.96
N ALA A 7 -18.03 4.71 25.01
CA ALA A 7 -18.79 4.58 23.78
C ALA A 7 -17.77 4.37 22.65
N GLY A 8 -17.34 3.12 22.47
CA GLY A 8 -16.59 2.74 21.27
C GLY A 8 -17.47 2.96 20.03
N CYS A 9 -16.93 3.62 19.01
CA CYS A 9 -17.61 3.84 17.74
C CYS A 9 -18.13 2.50 17.18
N PRO A 10 -19.38 2.41 16.69
CA PRO A 10 -19.91 1.19 16.10
C PRO A 10 -19.03 0.71 14.93
N LYS A 11 -18.65 -0.58 14.94
CA LYS A 11 -17.73 -1.17 13.95
C LYS A 11 -18.12 -0.94 12.49
N HIS A 12 -19.40 -0.77 12.18
CA HIS A 12 -19.88 -0.49 10.82
C HIS A 12 -19.50 0.92 10.33
N ILE A 13 -19.39 1.89 11.24
CA ILE A 13 -18.93 3.25 10.92
C ILE A 13 -17.43 3.22 10.60
N THR A 14 -16.64 2.47 11.39
CA THR A 14 -15.22 2.23 11.11
C THR A 14 -15.00 1.53 9.77
N PHE A 15 -15.82 0.52 9.44
CA PHE A 15 -15.72 -0.20 8.17
C PHE A 15 -16.03 0.70 6.96
N PHE A 16 -17.03 1.58 7.09
CA PHE A 16 -17.38 2.54 6.03
C PHE A 16 -16.31 3.63 5.86
N ALA A 17 -15.76 4.15 6.97
CA ALA A 17 -14.67 5.11 6.93
C ALA A 17 -13.40 4.55 6.25
N ASN A 18 -13.07 3.27 6.47
CA ASN A 18 -11.92 2.63 5.83
C ASN A 18 -12.04 2.55 4.29
N SER A 19 -13.25 2.41 3.74
CA SER A 19 -13.45 2.45 2.27
C SER A 19 -13.13 3.82 1.65
N LEU A 20 -13.37 4.90 2.42
CA LEU A 20 -13.02 6.26 1.99
C LEU A 20 -11.51 6.51 2.11
N LEU A 21 -10.83 5.85 3.05
CA LEU A 21 -9.39 5.94 3.20
C LEU A 21 -8.64 5.36 2.00
N GLU A 22 -9.03 4.18 1.50
CA GLU A 22 -8.42 3.61 0.28
C GLU A 22 -8.50 4.58 -0.91
N THR A 23 -9.67 5.19 -1.10
CA THR A 23 -9.90 6.16 -2.18
C THR A 23 -9.07 7.44 -1.96
N ALA A 24 -8.97 7.91 -0.71
CA ALA A 24 -8.18 9.09 -0.36
C ALA A 24 -6.68 8.85 -0.56
N VAL A 25 -6.15 7.70 -0.12
CA VAL A 25 -4.75 7.29 -0.31
C VAL A 25 -4.45 7.13 -1.79
N TRP A 26 -5.33 6.48 -2.56
CA TRP A 26 -5.17 6.36 -4.01
C TRP A 26 -5.18 7.72 -4.69
N THR A 27 -6.11 8.61 -4.34
CA THR A 27 -6.17 9.97 -4.92
C THR A 27 -4.92 10.79 -4.56
N PHE A 28 -4.44 10.66 -3.32
CA PHE A 28 -3.23 11.32 -2.82
C PHE A 28 -1.98 10.89 -3.60
N ALA A 29 -1.89 9.59 -3.88
CA ALA A 29 -0.86 8.96 -4.69
C ALA A 29 -0.96 9.34 -6.18
N GLU A 30 -2.11 9.10 -6.81
CA GLU A 30 -2.35 9.27 -8.25
C GLU A 30 -2.19 10.73 -8.69
N LEU A 31 -2.64 11.68 -7.87
CA LEU A 31 -2.48 13.11 -8.16
C LEU A 31 -1.07 13.63 -7.83
N ALA A 32 -0.11 12.76 -7.49
CA ALA A 32 1.26 13.13 -7.12
C ALA A 32 1.33 14.17 -5.98
N ILE A 33 0.36 14.16 -5.08
CA ILE A 33 0.33 15.08 -3.92
C ILE A 33 1.47 14.71 -2.96
N ALA A 34 1.75 13.42 -2.79
CA ALA A 34 2.91 12.93 -2.05
C ALA A 34 4.22 13.54 -2.58
N ASP A 35 4.42 13.54 -3.89
CA ASP A 35 5.63 14.09 -4.52
C ASP A 35 5.74 15.60 -4.31
N HIS A 36 4.61 16.31 -4.41
CA HIS A 36 4.57 17.75 -4.18
C HIS A 36 4.95 18.11 -2.74
N LEU A 37 4.44 17.37 -1.75
CA LEU A 37 4.78 17.56 -0.35
C LEU A 37 6.23 17.18 -0.04
N ALA A 38 6.74 16.10 -0.64
CA ALA A 38 8.13 15.67 -0.47
C ALA A 38 9.15 16.68 -1.04
N ALA A 39 8.79 17.37 -2.13
CA ALA A 39 9.63 18.40 -2.74
C ALA A 39 9.59 19.75 -1.99
N ALA A 40 8.64 19.94 -1.09
CA ALA A 40 8.49 21.19 -0.34
C ALA A 40 9.42 21.23 0.86
N ASN A 41 10.12 22.35 1.05
CA ASN A 41 10.98 22.56 2.22
C ASN A 41 10.19 22.90 3.50
N GLU A 42 8.92 23.25 3.35
CA GLU A 42 8.03 23.65 4.44
C GLU A 42 6.65 23.01 4.26
N PRO A 43 5.91 22.75 5.35
CA PRO A 43 4.54 22.23 5.30
C PRO A 43 3.64 23.12 4.44
N GLN A 44 2.80 22.52 3.59
CA GLN A 44 1.98 23.26 2.60
C GLN A 44 0.49 23.16 2.88
N THR A 45 -0.24 24.21 2.53
CA THR A 45 -1.70 24.25 2.61
C THR A 45 -2.34 23.60 1.39
N ALA A 46 -3.59 23.13 1.53
CA ALA A 46 -4.36 22.62 0.41
C ALA A 46 -4.54 23.69 -0.69
N ASP A 47 -4.70 24.96 -0.32
CA ASP A 47 -4.82 26.07 -1.27
C ASP A 47 -3.52 26.33 -2.05
N GLU A 48 -2.36 26.21 -1.40
CA GLU A 48 -1.04 26.31 -2.06
C GLU A 48 -0.84 25.17 -3.09
N ILE A 49 -1.18 23.93 -2.71
CA ILE A 49 -1.05 22.75 -3.59
C ILE A 49 -2.05 22.83 -4.76
N ALA A 50 -3.30 23.21 -4.48
CA ALA A 50 -4.37 23.25 -5.47
C ALA A 50 -4.18 24.33 -6.55
N LYS A 51 -3.62 25.50 -6.18
CA LYS A 51 -3.39 26.62 -7.10
C LYS A 51 -2.52 26.26 -8.29
N ASN A 52 -1.50 25.43 -8.08
CA ASN A 52 -0.55 25.06 -9.13
C ASN A 52 -1.17 24.19 -10.22
N GLN A 53 -2.26 23.47 -9.91
CA GLN A 53 -2.87 22.47 -10.79
C GLN A 53 -4.33 22.80 -11.17
N GLY A 54 -4.88 23.93 -10.68
CA GLY A 54 -6.27 24.32 -10.92
C GLY A 54 -7.29 23.43 -10.19
N TRP A 55 -6.88 22.77 -9.11
CA TRP A 55 -7.77 21.91 -8.31
C TRP A 55 -8.63 22.74 -7.36
N ASN A 56 -9.71 22.13 -6.87
CA ASN A 56 -10.54 22.72 -5.82
C ASN A 56 -9.87 22.48 -4.45
N SER A 57 -9.54 23.56 -3.75
CA SER A 57 -8.82 23.51 -2.47
C SER A 57 -9.64 22.91 -1.32
N GLU A 58 -10.96 23.06 -1.31
CA GLU A 58 -11.85 22.48 -0.30
C GLU A 58 -11.88 20.94 -0.42
N TYR A 59 -12.00 20.41 -1.64
CA TYR A 59 -11.97 18.96 -1.86
C TYR A 59 -10.60 18.37 -1.59
N LEU A 60 -9.53 19.06 -1.97
CA LEU A 60 -8.16 18.63 -1.65
C LEU A 60 -7.91 18.60 -0.13
N TYR A 61 -8.39 19.61 0.60
CA TYR A 61 -8.31 19.63 2.05
C TYR A 61 -8.99 18.40 2.69
N ARG A 62 -10.15 17.99 2.17
CA ARG A 62 -10.83 16.78 2.66
C ARG A 62 -10.04 15.50 2.42
N VAL A 63 -9.35 15.39 1.27
CA VAL A 63 -8.45 14.26 0.99
C VAL A 63 -7.27 14.28 1.95
N LEU A 64 -6.59 15.43 2.09
CA LEU A 64 -5.45 15.61 3.00
C LEU A 64 -5.80 15.29 4.46
N ARG A 65 -6.99 15.68 4.91
CA ARG A 65 -7.48 15.35 6.24
C ARG A 65 -7.73 13.85 6.41
N ALA A 66 -8.33 13.20 5.41
CA ALA A 66 -8.57 11.76 5.45
C ALA A 66 -7.27 10.94 5.49
N VAL A 67 -6.23 11.38 4.76
CA VAL A 67 -4.91 10.73 4.84
C VAL A 67 -4.13 11.12 6.11
N ALA A 68 -4.41 12.28 6.71
CA ALA A 68 -3.86 12.66 8.01
C ALA A 68 -4.39 11.76 9.14
N ASP A 69 -5.68 11.40 9.09
CA ASP A 69 -6.29 10.44 10.04
C ASP A 69 -5.65 9.04 9.97
N ALA A 70 -4.96 8.72 8.86
CA ALA A 70 -4.20 7.49 8.66
C ALA A 70 -2.70 7.64 8.96
N ASP A 71 -2.28 8.78 9.51
CA ASP A 71 -0.89 9.12 9.87
C ASP A 71 0.09 9.18 8.68
N ILE A 72 -0.43 9.33 7.45
CA ILE A 72 0.37 9.46 6.22
C ILE A 72 0.93 10.88 6.05
N VAL A 73 0.18 11.86 6.53
CA VAL A 73 0.60 13.26 6.57
C VAL A 73 0.30 13.82 7.95
N ARG A 74 1.15 14.71 8.42
CA ARG A 74 0.90 15.47 9.65
C ARG A 74 0.14 16.74 9.30
N GLU A 75 -1.05 16.90 9.86
CA GLU A 75 -1.78 18.17 9.86
C GLU A 75 -1.24 19.08 10.96
N ILE A 76 -0.81 20.27 10.58
CA ILE A 76 -0.33 21.32 11.47
C ILE A 76 -1.36 22.45 11.41
N GLU A 77 -2.13 22.58 12.49
CA GLU A 77 -3.11 23.65 12.61
C GLU A 77 -2.41 25.00 12.81
N SER A 78 -2.85 25.99 12.06
CA SER A 78 -2.49 27.39 12.27
C SER A 78 -3.76 28.25 12.47
N ASP A 79 -3.59 29.45 13.03
CA ASP A 79 -4.58 30.49 13.37
C ASP A 79 -6.05 30.27 12.93
N GLN A 80 -6.98 30.25 13.90
CA GLN A 80 -8.41 29.92 13.74
C GLN A 80 -9.25 30.96 12.95
N THR A 81 -8.64 32.05 12.47
CA THR A 81 -9.35 33.15 11.80
C THR A 81 -9.58 32.97 10.30
N MET A 82 -9.00 31.93 9.68
CA MET A 82 -9.07 31.66 8.24
C MET A 82 -9.76 30.32 7.91
N GLU A 83 -10.21 30.17 6.67
CA GLU A 83 -10.77 28.92 6.14
C GLU A 83 -9.74 27.77 6.17
N PRO A 84 -10.17 26.54 6.45
CA PRO A 84 -9.28 25.44 6.79
C PRO A 84 -8.27 25.07 5.70
N GLU A 85 -8.70 25.07 4.45
CA GLU A 85 -7.88 24.76 3.28
C GLU A 85 -6.76 25.79 3.04
N LYS A 86 -6.88 26.99 3.63
CA LYS A 86 -5.90 28.10 3.50
C LYS A 86 -4.97 28.23 4.70
N ARG A 87 -5.28 27.58 5.83
CA ARG A 87 -4.50 27.69 7.08
C ARG A 87 -3.83 26.39 7.50
N ASN A 88 -4.47 25.24 7.29
CA ASN A 88 -3.90 23.97 7.74
C ASN A 88 -2.81 23.55 6.79
N ARG A 89 -1.63 23.31 7.37
CA ARG A 89 -0.45 22.91 6.64
C ARG A 89 -0.23 21.42 6.82
N PHE A 90 0.16 20.76 5.75
CA PHE A 90 0.39 19.33 5.69
C PHE A 90 1.83 19.08 5.30
N GLN A 91 2.44 18.07 5.92
CA GLN A 91 3.75 17.54 5.56
C GLN A 91 3.69 16.01 5.60
N LEU A 92 4.47 15.34 4.76
CA LEU A 92 4.63 13.88 4.88
C LEU A 92 5.27 13.53 6.22
N THR A 93 4.82 12.42 6.79
CA THR A 93 5.50 11.74 7.90
C THR A 93 6.77 11.03 7.38
N GLU A 94 7.76 10.80 8.25
CA GLU A 94 9.04 10.21 7.86
C GLU A 94 8.87 8.82 7.21
N ASP A 95 7.90 8.03 7.68
CA ASP A 95 7.69 6.66 7.24
C ASP A 95 6.93 6.51 5.90
N ASP A 96 6.21 7.54 5.45
CA ASP A 96 5.30 7.46 4.29
C ASP A 96 5.89 7.98 2.96
N HIS A 97 7.21 8.18 2.93
CA HIS A 97 7.93 8.50 1.70
C HIS A 97 7.79 7.41 0.62
N PHE A 98 7.37 6.18 0.98
CA PHE A 98 7.07 5.12 0.02
C PHE A 98 5.84 5.41 -0.86
N LEU A 99 4.98 6.37 -0.51
CA LEU A 99 3.88 6.79 -1.38
C LEU A 99 4.34 7.78 -2.47
N THR A 100 5.59 8.24 -2.42
CA THR A 100 6.16 9.07 -3.50
C THR A 100 6.45 8.21 -4.73
N SER A 101 6.28 8.77 -5.93
CA SER A 101 6.50 8.06 -7.20
C SER A 101 7.98 7.70 -7.43
N ASN A 102 8.89 8.40 -6.76
CA ASN A 102 10.34 8.19 -6.84
C ASN A 102 10.90 7.23 -5.78
N HIS A 103 10.06 6.69 -4.88
CA HIS A 103 10.54 5.75 -3.88
C HIS A 103 10.80 4.37 -4.50
N PRO A 104 11.93 3.69 -4.18
CA PRO A 104 12.24 2.36 -4.72
C PRO A 104 11.23 1.26 -4.35
N THR A 105 10.35 1.52 -3.39
CA THR A 105 9.22 0.65 -3.01
C THR A 105 7.86 1.31 -3.24
N SER A 106 7.78 2.26 -4.17
CA SER A 106 6.52 2.96 -4.47
C SER A 106 5.42 1.99 -4.84
N VAL A 107 4.35 1.97 -4.04
CA VAL A 107 3.17 1.14 -4.32
C VAL A 107 2.45 1.59 -5.59
N ILE A 108 2.61 2.85 -6.02
CA ILE A 108 2.06 3.38 -7.27
C ILE A 108 2.73 2.73 -8.48
N GLN A 109 4.04 2.51 -8.41
CA GLN A 109 4.79 1.88 -9.49
C GLN A 109 4.53 0.36 -9.58
N SER A 110 3.81 -0.23 -8.63
CA SER A 110 3.37 -1.63 -8.67
C SER A 110 2.25 -1.88 -9.69
N VAL A 111 1.70 -0.84 -10.32
CA VAL A 111 0.72 -1.00 -11.40
C VAL A 111 1.44 -1.49 -12.66
N GLU A 112 1.09 -2.72 -13.03
CA GLU A 112 1.70 -3.56 -14.04
C GLU A 112 1.84 -2.86 -15.40
N THR A 113 3.07 -2.47 -15.72
CA THR A 113 3.46 -2.20 -17.10
C THR A 113 4.39 -3.31 -17.57
N ASN A 114 4.11 -3.91 -18.73
CA ASN A 114 4.91 -4.96 -19.38
C ASN A 114 6.32 -4.49 -19.83
N ASN A 115 6.94 -3.54 -19.13
CA ASN A 115 8.26 -2.98 -19.42
C ASN A 115 9.17 -2.86 -18.19
N GLU A 116 8.87 -3.57 -17.10
CA GLU A 116 9.63 -3.51 -15.84
C GLU A 116 11.12 -3.88 -16.02
N PHE A 117 11.42 -4.84 -16.90
CA PHE A 117 12.81 -5.22 -17.18
C PHE A 117 13.56 -4.12 -17.95
N GLU A 118 12.91 -3.43 -18.89
CA GLU A 118 13.49 -2.25 -19.54
C GLU A 118 13.70 -1.09 -18.57
N LYS A 119 12.72 -0.77 -17.72
CA LYS A 119 12.84 0.28 -16.69
C LYS A 119 14.04 0.03 -15.76
N ARG A 120 14.31 -1.24 -15.45
CA ARG A 120 15.44 -1.67 -14.60
C ARG A 120 16.74 -1.87 -15.38
N ASN A 121 16.81 -1.48 -16.66
CA ASN A 121 17.96 -1.63 -17.54
C ASN A 121 18.52 -3.07 -17.59
N ILE A 122 17.63 -4.06 -17.57
CA ILE A 122 18.00 -5.47 -17.71
C ILE A 122 18.21 -5.80 -19.19
N SER A 123 19.37 -6.36 -19.53
CA SER A 123 19.70 -6.81 -20.89
C SER A 123 18.65 -7.79 -21.44
N LYS A 124 18.22 -7.60 -22.69
CA LYS A 124 17.18 -8.42 -23.33
C LYS A 124 17.55 -9.89 -23.49
N GLU A 125 18.83 -10.22 -23.41
CA GLU A 125 19.34 -11.59 -23.47
C GLU A 125 19.16 -12.34 -22.14
N ARG A 126 18.84 -11.64 -21.05
CA ARG A 126 18.66 -12.23 -19.71
C ARG A 126 17.21 -12.54 -19.35
N TYR A 127 16.24 -12.17 -20.20
CA TYR A 127 14.83 -12.44 -19.95
C TYR A 127 14.09 -12.75 -21.25
N GLN A 128 12.97 -13.45 -21.11
CA GLN A 128 12.01 -13.66 -22.17
C GLN A 128 10.61 -13.64 -21.56
N TYR A 129 9.65 -13.10 -22.30
CA TYR A 129 8.24 -13.17 -21.94
C TYR A 129 7.62 -14.37 -22.65
N LEU A 130 7.04 -15.28 -21.87
CA LEU A 130 6.36 -16.47 -22.38
C LEU A 130 4.90 -16.43 -21.93
N ALA A 131 3.98 -16.51 -22.89
CA ALA A 131 2.59 -16.76 -22.59
C ALA A 131 2.40 -18.26 -22.34
N GLY A 132 1.62 -18.63 -21.32
CA GLY A 132 1.38 -20.02 -20.97
C GLY A 132 0.21 -20.18 -20.01
N ASP A 133 -0.17 -21.44 -19.78
CA ASP A 133 -1.17 -21.87 -18.82
C ASP A 133 -0.49 -22.76 -17.78
N MET A 134 -0.44 -22.29 -16.53
CA MET A 134 0.19 -23.00 -15.43
C MET A 134 -0.49 -24.32 -15.04
N PHE A 135 -1.69 -24.61 -15.54
CA PHE A 135 -2.34 -25.92 -15.43
C PHE A 135 -1.92 -26.88 -16.56
N ASP A 136 -1.35 -26.36 -17.65
CA ASP A 136 -0.80 -27.16 -18.75
C ASP A 136 0.73 -27.27 -18.63
N THR A 137 1.16 -28.47 -18.25
CA THR A 137 2.57 -28.87 -18.15
C THR A 137 3.41 -28.54 -19.39
N GLN A 138 2.83 -28.52 -20.59
CA GLN A 138 3.57 -28.27 -21.84
C GLN A 138 3.94 -26.80 -22.01
N THR A 139 3.24 -25.90 -21.34
CA THR A 139 3.51 -24.46 -21.43
C THR A 139 4.47 -23.96 -20.35
N ILE A 140 4.77 -24.79 -19.34
CA ILE A 140 5.67 -24.45 -18.23
C ILE A 140 7.13 -24.62 -18.69
N PRO A 141 7.92 -23.52 -18.74
CA PRO A 141 9.31 -23.58 -19.19
C PRO A 141 10.19 -24.35 -18.21
N GLN A 142 11.16 -25.12 -18.72
CA GLN A 142 12.15 -25.78 -17.87
C GLN A 142 13.02 -24.76 -17.14
N ALA A 143 13.12 -24.90 -15.82
CA ALA A 143 13.97 -24.06 -14.99
C ALA A 143 14.54 -24.83 -13.79
N ASP A 144 15.66 -24.36 -13.26
CA ASP A 144 16.28 -24.89 -12.03
C ASP A 144 15.49 -24.47 -10.78
N ALA A 145 14.79 -23.33 -10.86
CA ALA A 145 13.89 -22.84 -9.83
C ALA A 145 12.70 -22.09 -10.44
N TYR A 146 11.59 -22.09 -9.72
CA TYR A 146 10.38 -21.31 -10.05
C TYR A 146 10.09 -20.34 -8.92
N VAL A 147 9.67 -19.13 -9.26
CA VAL A 147 9.20 -18.12 -8.29
C VAL A 147 7.75 -17.80 -8.61
N MET A 148 6.86 -17.94 -7.63
CA MET A 148 5.46 -17.56 -7.72
C MET A 148 5.18 -16.51 -6.65
N LYS A 149 4.88 -15.29 -7.07
CA LYS A 149 4.61 -14.16 -6.18
C LYS A 149 3.18 -13.68 -6.40
N HIS A 150 2.34 -13.75 -5.38
CA HIS A 150 0.91 -13.41 -5.47
C HIS A 150 0.19 -14.19 -6.56
N ILE A 151 0.26 -15.52 -6.47
CA ILE A 151 -0.36 -16.41 -7.46
C ILE A 151 -1.19 -17.48 -6.75
N ILE A 152 -0.65 -18.16 -5.74
CA ILE A 152 -1.30 -19.35 -5.17
C ILE A 152 -2.57 -18.97 -4.40
N HIS A 153 -2.63 -17.77 -3.81
CA HIS A 153 -3.79 -17.30 -3.04
C HIS A 153 -5.07 -17.04 -3.85
N ASP A 154 -4.99 -17.01 -5.19
CA ASP A 154 -6.13 -16.73 -6.07
C ASP A 154 -6.96 -18.00 -6.34
N TRP A 155 -6.41 -19.16 -5.98
CA TRP A 155 -6.93 -20.47 -6.34
C TRP A 155 -7.38 -21.26 -5.12
N ASP A 156 -8.38 -22.11 -5.30
CA ASP A 156 -8.74 -23.08 -4.27
C ASP A 156 -7.64 -24.13 -4.07
N ASP A 157 -7.72 -24.88 -2.97
CA ASP A 157 -6.73 -25.90 -2.61
C ASP A 157 -6.48 -26.92 -3.73
N ASN A 158 -7.52 -27.37 -4.45
CA ASN A 158 -7.38 -28.37 -5.50
C ASN A 158 -6.65 -27.78 -6.72
N GLN A 159 -7.00 -26.55 -7.09
CA GLN A 159 -6.35 -25.83 -8.18
C GLN A 159 -4.89 -25.50 -7.84
N ALA A 160 -4.60 -25.01 -6.63
CA ALA A 160 -3.24 -24.79 -6.14
C ALA A 160 -2.41 -26.08 -6.17
N ILE A 161 -2.97 -27.20 -5.72
CA ILE A 161 -2.31 -28.52 -5.82
C ILE A 161 -2.03 -28.90 -7.29
N ASN A 162 -2.97 -28.64 -8.21
CA ASN A 162 -2.80 -28.95 -9.62
C ASN A 162 -1.71 -28.11 -10.28
N ILE A 163 -1.59 -26.83 -9.91
CA ILE A 163 -0.49 -25.95 -10.33
C ILE A 163 0.85 -26.55 -9.90
N LEU A 164 0.99 -26.87 -8.60
CA LEU A 164 2.24 -27.42 -8.05
C LEU A 164 2.61 -28.76 -8.69
N LYS A 165 1.62 -29.63 -8.96
CA LYS A 165 1.81 -30.89 -9.69
C LYS A 165 2.22 -30.67 -11.14
N SER A 166 1.67 -29.65 -11.79
CA SER A 166 2.00 -29.34 -13.18
C SER A 166 3.46 -28.89 -13.30
N ILE A 167 3.91 -28.02 -12.39
CA ILE A 167 5.33 -27.62 -12.30
C ILE A 167 6.20 -28.85 -12.01
N ARG A 168 5.84 -29.70 -11.05
CA ARG A 168 6.59 -30.93 -10.73
C ARG A 168 6.69 -31.89 -11.92
N THR A 169 5.62 -32.02 -12.70
CA THR A 169 5.61 -32.85 -13.90
C THR A 169 6.50 -32.25 -14.98
N ALA A 170 6.39 -30.94 -15.20
CA ALA A 170 7.19 -30.23 -16.18
C ALA A 170 8.68 -30.44 -15.94
N THR A 171 9.17 -30.46 -14.68
CA THR A 171 10.61 -30.62 -14.40
C THR A 171 11.18 -32.00 -14.75
N ASN A 172 10.37 -32.95 -15.23
CA ASN A 172 10.79 -34.30 -15.62
C ASN A 172 11.60 -35.02 -14.54
N GLY A 173 11.23 -34.81 -13.27
CA GLY A 173 11.86 -35.45 -12.12
C GLY A 173 13.18 -34.82 -11.66
N LYS A 174 13.65 -33.75 -12.30
CA LYS A 174 14.82 -33.01 -11.81
C LYS A 174 14.57 -32.43 -10.41
N PRO A 175 15.59 -32.35 -9.54
CA PRO A 175 15.51 -31.54 -8.33
C PRO A 175 15.26 -30.08 -8.72
N THR A 176 14.22 -29.48 -8.15
CA THR A 176 13.79 -28.13 -8.48
C THR A 176 13.25 -27.48 -7.21
N THR A 177 13.59 -26.22 -7.00
CA THR A 177 13.09 -25.41 -5.89
C THR A 177 11.94 -24.51 -6.37
N ILE A 178 10.86 -24.45 -5.61
CA ILE A 178 9.75 -23.51 -5.84
C ILE A 178 9.75 -22.52 -4.68
N PHE A 179 9.90 -21.23 -4.99
CA PHE A 179 9.74 -20.13 -4.05
C PHE A 179 8.32 -19.58 -4.16
N ILE A 180 7.57 -19.65 -3.07
CA ILE A 180 6.23 -19.08 -2.97
C ILE A 180 6.32 -17.82 -2.12
N ILE A 181 5.90 -16.69 -2.68
CA ILE A 181 5.89 -15.39 -2.03
C ILE A 181 4.42 -14.96 -1.96
N ASP A 182 3.79 -15.26 -0.84
CA ASP A 182 2.37 -14.95 -0.60
C ASP A 182 2.11 -14.52 0.84
N VAL A 183 0.94 -13.92 1.05
CA VAL A 183 0.48 -13.53 2.38
C VAL A 183 0.12 -14.79 3.17
N VAL A 184 0.81 -15.00 4.28
CA VAL A 184 0.49 -16.07 5.23
C VAL A 184 -0.32 -15.48 6.37
N VAL A 185 -1.62 -15.78 6.40
CA VAL A 185 -2.47 -15.39 7.53
C VAL A 185 -2.20 -16.36 8.68
N LEU A 186 -1.49 -15.88 9.70
CA LEU A 186 -1.22 -16.67 10.89
C LEU A 186 -2.49 -16.80 11.73
N PRO A 187 -2.75 -17.97 12.35
CA PRO A 187 -3.85 -18.09 13.30
C PRO A 187 -3.67 -17.07 14.42
N GLY A 188 -4.75 -16.34 14.76
CA GLY A 188 -4.69 -15.34 15.81
C GLY A 188 -4.23 -15.96 17.13
N THR A 189 -3.13 -15.46 17.69
CA THR A 189 -2.77 -15.74 19.08
C THR A 189 -3.80 -15.09 19.99
N GLU A 190 -4.01 -15.61 21.20
CA GLU A 190 -4.88 -14.98 22.22
C GLU A 190 -4.46 -13.52 22.53
N GLU A 191 -3.21 -13.13 22.19
CA GLU A 191 -2.70 -11.75 22.28
C GLU A 191 -3.29 -10.80 21.22
N ASN A 192 -3.77 -11.30 20.07
CA ASN A 192 -4.44 -10.49 19.04
C ASN A 192 -5.91 -10.18 19.34
N LYS A 193 -6.42 -10.53 20.54
CA LYS A 193 -7.77 -10.18 20.98
C LYS A 193 -7.86 -8.88 21.77
N VAL A 194 -6.76 -8.14 21.99
CA VAL A 194 -6.77 -6.96 22.87
C VAL A 194 -6.11 -5.74 22.24
N ASN A 195 -6.92 -4.67 22.12
CA ASN A 195 -6.63 -3.24 21.94
C ASN A 195 -6.41 -2.66 20.53
N PRO A 196 -7.45 -2.03 19.94
CA PRO A 196 -7.31 -0.99 18.91
C PRO A 196 -6.90 0.39 19.48
N THR A 197 -6.30 0.46 20.66
CA THR A 197 -5.97 1.75 21.29
C THR A 197 -4.50 2.07 21.07
N LEU A 198 -4.28 3.11 20.26
CA LEU A 198 -3.09 3.96 20.13
C LEU A 198 -2.02 3.69 21.20
N VAL A 199 -0.83 3.31 20.73
CA VAL A 199 0.37 3.21 21.57
C VAL A 199 0.74 4.63 22.02
N GLU A 200 0.31 5.03 23.21
CA GLU A 200 0.90 6.18 23.89
C GLU A 200 2.37 5.86 24.22
N SER A 201 3.26 6.68 23.65
CA SER A 201 4.67 6.73 23.97
C SER A 201 4.89 6.91 25.47
N LYS A 202 5.40 5.87 26.15
CA LYS A 202 5.90 6.05 27.51
C LYS A 202 7.27 6.73 27.45
N ASN A 203 7.26 7.99 27.89
CA ASN A 203 8.43 8.77 28.27
C ASN A 203 9.39 7.94 29.13
N VAL A 204 10.65 7.87 28.70
CA VAL A 204 11.76 7.49 29.58
C VAL A 204 12.24 8.77 30.25
N GLU A 205 11.81 8.99 31.49
CA GLU A 205 12.51 9.91 32.39
C GLU A 205 13.82 9.28 32.84
N ARG A 206 14.81 10.17 33.04
CA ARG A 206 16.24 9.92 33.26
C ARG A 206 16.59 9.03 34.44
#